data_AF-K0S443-F1
#
_entry.id   AF-K0S443-F1
#
_cell.length_a   1.000
_cell.length_b   1.000
_cell.length_c   1.000
_cell.angle_alpha   90.00
_cell.angle_beta   90.00
_cell.angle_gamma   90.00
#
_symmetry.space_group_name_H-M   'P 1'
#
loop_
_entity.id
_entity.type
_entity.pdbx_description
1 polymer ?
#
loop_
_entity_poly.entity_id
_entity_poly.type
_entity_poly.pdbx_seq_one_letter_code
_entity_poly.pdbx_strand_id
1 'polypeptide(L)'
;MDLGLTEAAANSMRNDQGMENTEHWVGLDYEDLKNLISTTRKPGDGVDCHAISFAAANNLAVALTMMRHLHLVERPFTFAQIRRNGLGPYKPQYKLEAASEESSTKPDVPKLPWREPIKVISLLDTYLSCVRGTASGCPLNYTIRRRAVPPAAGDDPATNYRTMDQEKVARAPIFLPGAADLNEDDVSGEPWSQVKKTRHDRSGRKMYNTYVSSALGANHLDHEVKGLHSILQNLTSTGPKRNWTLDNFLTKHADAHETLASLVEYGYTGLDDRCRVLLITSLKAKQGVNHRNVSELRSGTKLEDRYYSTEEFEKLSEDQKDKLFRLREERSDASKKKANSKKKAAQKQADKVKNQREELKSSKRKIKKANARIAKLESQKADADDELSLDSSGELGAARR
;
A
#
# COMPACT_ATOMS: atom_id res chain seq x y z
N MET A 1 -34.28 22.27 -20.11
CA MET A 1 -34.09 21.17 -19.15
C MET A 1 -35.41 20.95 -18.40
N ASP A 2 -36.03 19.77 -18.48
CA ASP A 2 -37.22 19.46 -17.65
C ASP A 2 -36.77 19.11 -16.21
N LEU A 3 -36.31 20.14 -15.49
CA LEU A 3 -35.96 20.07 -14.07
C LEU A 3 -37.03 20.71 -13.17
N GLY A 4 -38.09 21.25 -13.78
CA GLY A 4 -39.18 21.98 -13.10
C GLY A 4 -39.01 23.49 -13.11
N LEU A 5 -38.10 24.00 -13.95
CA LEU A 5 -37.98 25.42 -14.27
C LEU A 5 -39.01 25.79 -15.33
N THR A 6 -39.52 27.02 -15.26
CA THR A 6 -40.23 27.62 -16.38
C THR A 6 -39.24 27.92 -17.51
N GLU A 7 -39.74 28.00 -18.75
CA GLU A 7 -38.89 28.30 -19.91
C GLU A 7 -38.21 29.67 -19.79
N ALA A 8 -38.93 30.68 -19.28
CA ALA A 8 -38.38 32.00 -19.00
C ALA A 8 -37.22 31.95 -17.99
N ALA A 9 -37.39 31.22 -16.87
CA ALA A 9 -36.32 31.06 -15.88
C ALA A 9 -35.07 30.37 -16.46
N ALA A 10 -35.28 29.33 -17.28
CA ALA A 10 -34.18 28.63 -17.92
C ALA A 10 -33.44 29.51 -18.95
N ASN A 11 -34.18 30.33 -19.71
CA ASN A 11 -33.59 31.27 -20.66
C ASN A 11 -32.82 32.39 -19.98
N SER A 12 -33.30 32.90 -18.83
CA SER A 12 -32.57 33.91 -18.05
C SER A 12 -31.25 33.36 -17.49
N MET A 13 -31.27 32.14 -16.92
CA MET A 13 -30.02 31.49 -16.48
C MET A 13 -29.04 31.28 -17.64
N ARG A 14 -29.53 30.92 -18.83
CA ARG A 14 -28.69 30.68 -20.00
C ARG A 14 -28.10 31.98 -20.56
N ASN A 15 -28.96 32.95 -20.88
CA ASN A 15 -28.60 34.13 -21.66
C ASN A 15 -28.08 35.28 -20.79
N ASP A 16 -28.72 35.52 -19.63
CA ASP A 16 -28.38 36.68 -18.79
C ASP A 16 -27.23 36.35 -17.83
N GLN A 17 -27.16 35.09 -17.35
CA GLN A 17 -26.12 34.62 -16.43
C GLN A 17 -25.01 33.83 -17.13
N GLY A 18 -25.08 33.68 -18.46
CA GLY A 18 -24.04 33.05 -19.28
C GLY A 18 -23.89 31.53 -19.08
N MET A 19 -24.90 30.84 -18.55
CA MET A 19 -24.85 29.39 -18.27
C MET A 19 -25.12 28.53 -19.52
N GLU A 20 -24.40 28.80 -20.60
CA GLU A 20 -24.63 28.23 -21.93
C GLU A 20 -24.02 26.84 -22.14
N ASN A 21 -22.88 26.57 -21.49
CA ASN A 21 -22.08 25.37 -21.72
C ASN A 21 -22.02 24.49 -20.48
N THR A 22 -21.84 23.18 -20.66
CA THR A 22 -21.73 22.21 -19.55
C THR A 22 -20.56 22.54 -18.61
N GLU A 23 -19.48 23.10 -19.14
CA GLU A 23 -18.31 23.51 -18.35
C GLU A 23 -18.63 24.61 -17.33
N HIS A 24 -19.46 25.60 -17.71
CA HIS A 24 -19.89 26.66 -16.80
C HIS A 24 -20.67 26.09 -15.62
N TRP A 25 -21.52 25.09 -15.87
CA TRP A 25 -22.26 24.40 -14.80
C TRP A 25 -21.35 23.58 -13.90
N VAL A 26 -20.40 22.83 -14.46
CA VAL A 26 -19.49 21.98 -13.68
C VAL A 26 -18.58 22.80 -12.75
N GLY A 27 -18.24 24.03 -13.14
CA GLY A 27 -17.42 24.94 -12.35
C GLY A 27 -18.13 25.54 -11.12
N LEU A 28 -19.46 25.44 -11.01
CA LEU A 28 -20.20 25.97 -9.87
C LEU A 28 -20.02 25.10 -8.62
N ASP A 29 -19.78 25.75 -7.49
CA ASP A 29 -20.03 25.15 -6.19
C ASP A 29 -21.51 25.29 -5.77
N TYR A 30 -21.89 24.72 -4.61
CA TYR A 30 -23.28 24.79 -4.16
C TYR A 30 -23.70 26.18 -3.69
N GLU A 31 -22.76 27.03 -3.25
CA GLU A 31 -23.05 28.41 -2.87
C GLU A 31 -23.23 29.30 -4.11
N ASP A 32 -22.43 29.10 -5.16
CA ASP A 32 -22.58 29.71 -6.48
C ASP A 32 -23.93 29.34 -7.10
N LEU A 33 -24.33 28.06 -7.02
CA LEU A 33 -25.64 27.62 -7.50
C LEU A 33 -26.78 28.33 -6.74
N LYS A 34 -26.64 28.47 -5.42
CA LYS A 34 -27.63 29.17 -4.59
C LYS A 34 -27.68 30.66 -4.92
N ASN A 35 -26.54 31.28 -5.20
CA ASN A 35 -26.44 32.67 -5.66
C ASN A 35 -27.09 32.84 -7.04
N LEU A 36 -26.82 31.94 -7.99
CA LEU A 36 -27.44 31.92 -9.31
C LEU A 36 -28.98 31.84 -9.22
N ILE A 37 -29.50 30.93 -8.38
CA ILE A 37 -30.94 30.79 -8.14
C ILE A 37 -31.51 32.06 -7.50
N SER A 38 -30.78 32.67 -6.55
CA SER A 38 -31.18 33.92 -5.89
C SER A 38 -31.25 35.07 -6.89
N THR A 39 -30.24 35.24 -7.74
CA THR A 39 -30.21 36.27 -8.79
C THR A 39 -31.33 36.09 -9.80
N THR A 40 -31.63 34.85 -10.21
CA THR A 40 -32.75 34.57 -11.14
C THR A 40 -34.13 34.86 -10.51
N ARG A 41 -34.23 34.79 -9.16
CA ARG A 41 -35.47 35.12 -8.42
C ARG A 41 -35.62 36.63 -8.16
N LYS A 42 -34.52 37.38 -8.08
CA LYS A 42 -34.55 38.81 -7.75
C LYS A 42 -34.97 39.62 -8.98
N PRO A 43 -35.81 40.66 -8.82
CA PRO A 43 -36.03 41.60 -9.89
C PRO A 43 -34.74 42.39 -10.13
N GLY A 44 -34.22 42.34 -11.35
CA GLY A 44 -33.30 43.37 -11.84
C GLY A 44 -34.05 44.68 -12.01
N ASP A 45 -33.30 45.78 -12.12
CA ASP A 45 -33.79 47.17 -12.24
C ASP A 45 -34.65 47.36 -13.53
N GLY A 46 -35.86 46.80 -13.54
CA GLY A 46 -36.84 46.85 -14.63
C GLY A 46 -37.20 45.54 -15.37
N VAL A 47 -36.82 44.33 -14.93
CA VAL A 47 -37.12 43.05 -15.66
C VAL A 47 -37.80 41.97 -14.80
N ASP A 48 -38.61 41.14 -15.45
CA ASP A 48 -39.43 40.03 -14.93
C ASP A 48 -38.65 39.09 -13.98
N CYS A 49 -39.11 39.01 -12.73
CA CYS A 49 -38.64 38.02 -11.78
C CYS A 49 -39.18 36.63 -12.12
N HIS A 50 -38.34 35.60 -12.02
CA HIS A 50 -38.76 34.23 -12.31
C HIS A 50 -38.97 33.42 -11.05
N ALA A 51 -40.17 32.85 -10.91
CA ALA A 51 -40.48 31.93 -9.82
C ALA A 51 -39.75 30.59 -10.02
N ILE A 52 -38.87 30.24 -9.09
CA ILE A 52 -38.20 28.94 -9.04
C ILE A 52 -38.70 28.20 -7.81
N SER A 53 -39.42 27.10 -8.01
CA SER A 53 -39.92 26.27 -6.90
C SER A 53 -38.79 25.62 -6.10
N PHE A 54 -39.06 25.26 -4.84
CA PHE A 54 -38.11 24.49 -4.02
C PHE A 54 -37.70 23.17 -4.69
N ALA A 55 -38.67 22.47 -5.30
CA ALA A 55 -38.40 21.23 -6.01
C ALA A 55 -37.47 21.43 -7.22
N ALA A 56 -37.63 22.52 -7.97
CA ALA A 56 -36.76 22.86 -9.09
C ALA A 56 -35.33 23.20 -8.64
N ALA A 57 -35.20 23.98 -7.56
CA ALA A 57 -33.91 24.28 -6.96
C ALA A 57 -33.18 23.01 -6.47
N ASN A 58 -33.88 22.10 -5.81
CA ASN A 58 -33.32 20.83 -5.37
C ASN A 58 -32.94 19.91 -6.56
N ASN A 59 -33.76 19.88 -7.62
CA ASN A 59 -33.42 19.14 -8.84
C ASN A 59 -32.19 19.72 -9.54
N LEU A 60 -32.00 21.03 -9.53
CA LEU A 60 -30.78 21.68 -10.05
C LEU A 60 -29.55 21.27 -9.23
N ALA A 61 -29.64 21.22 -7.91
CA ALA A 61 -28.52 20.76 -7.07
C ALA A 61 -28.13 19.31 -7.37
N VAL A 62 -29.11 18.40 -7.48
CA VAL A 62 -28.84 17.00 -7.84
C VAL A 62 -28.32 16.88 -9.28
N ALA A 63 -28.83 17.69 -10.20
CA ALA A 63 -28.33 17.75 -11.58
C ALA A 63 -26.86 18.24 -11.63
N LEU A 64 -26.49 19.22 -10.79
CA LEU A 64 -25.11 19.67 -10.65
C LEU A 64 -24.20 18.54 -10.17
N THR A 65 -24.62 17.76 -9.16
CA THR A 65 -23.89 16.55 -8.72
C THR A 65 -23.70 15.55 -9.87
N MET A 66 -24.73 15.32 -10.68
CA MET A 66 -24.66 14.44 -11.85
C MET A 66 -23.66 14.95 -12.90
N MET A 67 -23.72 16.23 -13.24
CA MET A 67 -22.81 16.85 -14.22
C MET A 67 -21.35 16.80 -13.74
N ARG A 68 -21.10 17.14 -12.47
CA ARG A 68 -19.75 17.07 -11.85
C ARG A 68 -19.23 15.64 -11.81
N HIS A 69 -20.08 14.66 -11.49
CA HIS A 69 -19.70 13.24 -11.56
C HIS A 69 -19.27 12.86 -12.97
N LEU A 70 -20.12 13.07 -13.98
CA LEU A 70 -19.87 12.67 -15.35
C LEU A 70 -18.63 13.37 -15.94
N HIS A 71 -18.45 14.65 -15.63
CA HIS A 71 -17.24 15.38 -16.00
C HIS A 71 -15.98 14.80 -15.34
N LEU A 72 -16.02 14.56 -14.02
CA LEU A 72 -14.89 14.03 -13.26
C LEU A 72 -14.44 12.65 -13.77
N VAL A 73 -15.38 11.80 -14.19
CA VAL A 73 -15.08 10.45 -14.70
C VAL A 73 -14.84 10.44 -16.22
N GLU A 74 -14.75 11.61 -16.85
CA GLU A 74 -14.54 11.82 -18.27
C GLU A 74 -15.58 11.10 -19.16
N ARG A 75 -16.83 11.05 -18.69
CA ARG A 75 -17.95 10.54 -19.50
C ARG A 75 -18.59 11.68 -20.28
N PRO A 76 -18.72 11.55 -21.61
CA PRO A 76 -19.38 12.58 -22.41
C PRO A 76 -20.86 12.66 -22.03
N PHE A 77 -21.35 13.87 -21.82
CA PHE A 77 -22.76 14.11 -21.54
C PHE A 77 -23.26 15.40 -22.20
N THR A 78 -24.57 15.49 -22.37
CA THR A 78 -25.24 16.69 -22.90
C THR A 78 -26.41 17.09 -22.01
N PHE A 79 -26.82 18.35 -22.08
CA PHE A 79 -27.99 18.83 -21.33
C PHE A 79 -29.28 18.07 -21.64
N ALA A 80 -29.39 17.46 -22.84
CA ALA A 80 -30.55 16.65 -23.21
C ALA A 80 -30.71 15.39 -22.34
N GLN A 81 -29.59 14.89 -21.78
CA GLN A 81 -29.55 13.70 -20.92
C GLN A 81 -29.84 14.04 -19.45
N ILE A 82 -29.66 15.30 -19.05
CA ILE A 82 -29.92 15.77 -17.69
C ILE A 82 -31.42 16.06 -17.53
N ARG A 83 -32.19 15.05 -17.12
CA ARG A 83 -33.66 15.12 -16.95
C ARG A 83 -34.08 14.70 -15.54
N ARG A 84 -35.22 15.21 -15.06
CA ARG A 84 -35.78 14.87 -13.73
C ARG A 84 -35.83 13.36 -13.45
N ASN A 85 -36.25 12.56 -14.43
CA ASN A 85 -36.37 11.11 -14.27
C ASN A 85 -35.01 10.40 -14.08
N GLY A 86 -33.93 10.98 -14.61
CA GLY A 86 -32.57 10.45 -14.48
C GLY A 86 -31.86 10.83 -13.17
N LEU A 87 -32.44 11.73 -12.36
CA LEU A 87 -31.80 12.22 -11.13
C LEU A 87 -31.91 11.27 -9.94
N GLY A 88 -32.80 10.27 -9.99
CA GLY A 88 -33.05 9.35 -8.88
C GLY A 88 -31.77 8.75 -8.28
N PRO A 89 -30.88 8.14 -9.10
CA PRO A 89 -29.62 7.56 -8.63
C PRO A 89 -28.63 8.56 -8.00
N TYR A 90 -28.73 9.86 -8.33
CA TYR A 90 -27.83 10.89 -7.83
C TYR A 90 -28.28 11.54 -6.52
N LYS A 91 -29.54 11.33 -6.10
CA LYS A 91 -30.04 11.89 -4.81
C LYS A 91 -29.24 11.40 -3.59
N PRO A 92 -28.91 10.10 -3.45
CA PRO A 92 -28.07 9.64 -2.34
C PRO A 92 -26.67 10.24 -2.38
N GLN A 93 -26.08 10.34 -3.58
CA GLN A 93 -24.75 10.92 -3.78
C GLN A 93 -24.72 12.40 -3.38
N TYR A 94 -25.72 13.18 -3.80
CA TYR A 94 -25.87 14.59 -3.43
C TYR A 94 -25.90 14.77 -1.90
N LYS A 95 -26.72 13.97 -1.20
CA LYS A 95 -26.80 14.02 0.27
C LYS A 95 -25.47 13.67 0.94
N LEU A 96 -24.75 12.71 0.38
CA LEU A 96 -23.45 12.28 0.90
C LEU A 96 -22.41 13.39 0.77
N GLU A 97 -22.33 14.02 -0.41
CA GLU A 97 -21.40 15.12 -0.67
C GLU A 97 -21.73 16.35 0.20
N ALA A 98 -23.00 16.74 0.29
CA ALA A 98 -23.44 17.83 1.16
C ALA A 98 -23.08 17.58 2.64
N ALA A 99 -23.35 16.38 3.15
CA ALA A 99 -22.99 16.00 4.53
C ALA A 99 -21.47 16.01 4.76
N SER A 100 -20.67 15.69 3.74
CA SER A 100 -19.21 15.75 3.81
C SER A 100 -18.67 17.17 3.81
N GLU A 101 -19.31 18.11 3.09
CA GLU A 101 -18.93 19.53 3.08
C GLU A 101 -19.30 20.22 4.39
N GLU A 102 -20.43 19.85 5.01
CA GLU A 102 -20.88 20.39 6.29
C GLU A 102 -20.08 19.83 7.49
N SER A 103 -19.48 18.65 7.35
CA SER A 103 -18.72 18.02 8.42
C SER A 103 -17.37 18.71 8.63
N SER A 104 -17.25 19.47 9.73
CA SER A 104 -15.96 20.03 10.17
C SER A 104 -15.02 18.99 10.80
N THR A 105 -15.51 17.77 11.06
CA THR A 105 -14.78 16.73 11.79
C THR A 105 -14.00 15.86 10.80
N LYS A 106 -12.70 16.11 10.72
CA LYS A 106 -11.80 15.24 9.94
C LYS A 106 -11.58 13.93 10.71
N PRO A 107 -11.64 12.75 10.04
CA PRO A 107 -11.35 11.49 10.70
C PRO A 107 -9.89 11.47 11.19
N ASP A 108 -9.68 10.91 12.37
CA ASP A 108 -8.36 10.78 12.97
C ASP A 108 -7.43 9.96 12.09
N VAL A 109 -6.19 10.43 11.94
CA VAL A 109 -5.16 9.74 11.16
C VAL A 109 -4.82 8.41 11.83
N PRO A 110 -4.97 7.26 11.14
CA PRO A 110 -4.72 5.97 11.74
C PRO A 110 -3.23 5.78 12.06
N LYS A 111 -2.95 5.05 13.16
CA LYS A 111 -1.59 4.57 13.45
C LYS A 111 -1.28 3.40 12.51
N LEU A 112 -0.23 3.54 11.70
CA LEU A 112 0.14 2.55 10.70
C LEU A 112 1.07 1.47 11.28
N PRO A 113 0.66 0.18 11.28
CA PRO A 113 1.49 -0.92 11.76
C PRO A 113 2.51 -1.31 10.68
N TRP A 114 3.59 -0.54 10.51
CA TRP A 114 4.58 -0.71 9.42
C TRP A 114 5.19 -2.10 9.24
N ARG A 115 5.09 -2.97 10.26
CA ARG A 115 5.55 -4.38 10.21
C ARG A 115 4.58 -5.32 9.51
N GLU A 116 3.35 -4.89 9.27
CA GLU A 116 2.26 -5.68 8.69
C GLU A 116 1.76 -4.99 7.41
N PRO A 117 2.43 -5.20 6.27
CA PRO A 117 2.23 -4.34 5.10
C PRO A 117 0.83 -4.38 4.52
N ILE A 118 0.20 -5.56 4.48
CA ILE A 118 -1.20 -5.72 4.02
C ILE A 118 -2.14 -4.86 4.87
N LYS A 119 -1.96 -4.85 6.20
CA LYS A 119 -2.80 -4.03 7.09
C LYS A 119 -2.54 -2.54 6.91
N VAL A 120 -1.30 -2.13 6.65
CA VAL A 120 -0.99 -0.72 6.34
C VAL A 120 -1.72 -0.28 5.07
N ILE A 121 -1.67 -1.11 4.03
CA ILE A 121 -2.32 -0.85 2.74
C ILE A 121 -3.83 -0.74 2.91
N SER A 122 -4.46 -1.70 3.59
CA SER A 122 -5.91 -1.69 3.82
C SER A 122 -6.37 -0.54 4.71
N LEU A 123 -5.60 -0.19 5.76
CA LEU A 123 -5.90 0.94 6.63
C LEU A 123 -5.81 2.27 5.88
N LEU A 124 -4.81 2.43 5.01
CA LEU A 124 -4.67 3.63 4.18
C LEU A 124 -5.80 3.75 3.17
N ASP A 125 -6.15 2.67 2.47
CA ASP A 125 -7.27 2.69 1.53
C ASP A 125 -8.60 3.01 2.23
N THR A 126 -8.88 2.36 3.37
CA THR A 126 -10.06 2.63 4.18
C THR A 126 -10.10 4.09 4.65
N TYR A 127 -8.99 4.60 5.20
CA TYR A 127 -8.92 5.98 5.68
C TYR A 127 -9.14 6.99 4.55
N LEU A 128 -8.47 6.81 3.42
CA LEU A 128 -8.59 7.70 2.27
C LEU A 128 -9.96 7.59 1.58
N SER A 129 -10.66 6.46 1.71
CA SER A 129 -12.04 6.31 1.23
C SER A 129 -13.05 7.12 2.07
N CYS A 130 -12.75 7.36 3.35
CA CYS A 130 -13.59 8.15 4.25
C CYS A 130 -13.41 9.66 4.10
N VAL A 131 -12.30 10.11 3.50
CA VAL A 131 -11.99 11.53 3.30
C VAL A 131 -12.32 11.92 1.87
N ARG A 132 -13.04 13.02 1.68
CA ARG A 132 -13.38 13.56 0.35
C ARG A 132 -12.62 14.83 0.03
N GLY A 133 -12.31 15.02 -1.25
CA GLY A 133 -11.80 16.28 -1.75
C GLY A 133 -12.89 17.35 -1.78
N THR A 134 -12.58 18.55 -1.30
CA THR A 134 -13.52 19.68 -1.17
C THR A 134 -14.09 20.14 -2.51
N ALA A 135 -13.31 20.09 -3.59
CA ALA A 135 -13.71 20.60 -4.90
C ALA A 135 -14.35 19.56 -5.83
N SER A 136 -14.13 18.25 -5.60
CA SER A 136 -14.61 17.19 -6.50
C SER A 136 -15.63 16.25 -5.85
N GLY A 137 -15.77 16.31 -4.52
CA GLY A 137 -16.56 15.35 -3.74
C GLY A 137 -16.06 13.90 -3.88
N CYS A 138 -14.90 13.67 -4.49
CA CYS A 138 -14.32 12.35 -4.73
C CYS A 138 -13.62 11.85 -3.45
N PRO A 139 -13.80 10.57 -3.06
CA PRO A 139 -12.98 9.95 -2.04
C PRO A 139 -11.50 10.03 -2.41
N LEU A 140 -10.61 10.35 -1.46
CA LEU A 140 -9.18 10.62 -1.72
C LEU A 140 -8.38 9.38 -2.12
N ASN A 141 -8.89 8.17 -1.93
CA ASN A 141 -8.19 6.95 -2.34
C ASN A 141 -8.01 6.82 -3.87
N TYR A 142 -8.69 7.63 -4.68
CA TYR A 142 -8.39 7.75 -6.12
C TYR A 142 -6.93 8.14 -6.39
N THR A 143 -6.31 8.94 -5.51
CA THR A 143 -4.93 9.44 -5.68
C THR A 143 -3.88 8.34 -5.62
N ILE A 144 -4.19 7.22 -4.95
CA ILE A 144 -3.29 6.07 -4.76
C ILE A 144 -3.62 4.89 -5.69
N ARG A 145 -4.62 5.02 -6.57
CA ARG A 145 -5.00 4.00 -7.56
C ARG A 145 -3.79 3.54 -8.39
N ARG A 146 -3.52 2.25 -8.54
CA ARG A 146 -2.34 1.75 -9.27
C ARG A 146 -2.20 2.37 -10.66
N ARG A 147 -3.24 2.30 -11.48
CA ARG A 147 -3.29 2.89 -12.82
C ARG A 147 -3.63 4.38 -12.73
N ALA A 148 -2.72 5.28 -13.13
CA ALA A 148 -2.97 6.71 -13.00
C ALA A 148 -3.94 7.26 -14.06
N VAL A 149 -3.85 6.74 -15.27
CA VAL A 149 -4.70 7.14 -16.40
C VAL A 149 -5.78 6.08 -16.61
N PRO A 150 -7.08 6.41 -16.41
CA PRO A 150 -8.16 5.44 -16.61
C PRO A 150 -8.21 4.92 -18.06
N PRO A 151 -8.85 3.76 -18.30
CA PRO A 151 -9.22 3.35 -19.66
C PRO A 151 -10.16 4.37 -20.31
N ALA A 152 -10.16 4.39 -21.64
CA ALA A 152 -11.13 5.17 -22.41
C ALA A 152 -12.57 4.76 -22.02
N ALA A 153 -13.51 5.71 -22.07
CA ALA A 153 -14.88 5.49 -21.60
C ALA A 153 -15.63 4.36 -22.34
N GLY A 154 -15.23 4.03 -23.57
CA GLY A 154 -15.79 2.93 -24.35
C GLY A 154 -15.36 1.54 -23.89
N ASP A 155 -14.15 1.41 -23.33
CA ASP A 155 -13.60 0.14 -22.84
C ASP A 155 -13.96 -0.13 -21.36
N ASP A 156 -14.61 0.85 -20.71
CA ASP A 156 -14.94 0.83 -19.29
C ASP A 156 -16.36 1.38 -19.06
N PRO A 157 -17.41 0.56 -19.31
CA PRO A 157 -18.80 0.98 -19.15
C PRO A 157 -19.17 1.23 -17.69
N ALA A 158 -20.15 2.12 -17.46
CA ALA A 158 -20.60 2.51 -16.12
C ALA A 158 -21.13 1.33 -15.28
N THR A 159 -21.60 0.27 -15.95
CA THR A 159 -22.07 -0.98 -15.33
C THR A 159 -20.98 -1.74 -14.58
N ASN A 160 -19.70 -1.42 -14.79
CA ASN A 160 -18.59 -2.02 -14.05
C ASN A 160 -18.55 -1.60 -12.57
N TYR A 161 -19.26 -0.52 -12.23
CA TYR A 161 -19.18 0.09 -10.91
C TYR A 161 -20.50 -0.06 -10.17
N ARG A 162 -20.44 -0.47 -8.90
CA ARG A 162 -21.62 -0.64 -8.05
C ARG A 162 -22.11 0.69 -7.49
N THR A 163 -21.21 1.65 -7.30
CA THR A 163 -21.51 2.98 -6.78
C THR A 163 -20.80 4.06 -7.60
N MET A 164 -21.37 5.27 -7.58
CA MET A 164 -20.74 6.43 -8.22
C MET A 164 -19.36 6.72 -7.64
N ASP A 165 -19.17 6.53 -6.32
CA ASP A 165 -17.85 6.70 -5.71
C ASP A 165 -16.82 5.69 -6.20
N GLN A 166 -17.20 4.43 -6.43
CA GLN A 166 -16.29 3.44 -7.03
C GLN A 166 -15.86 3.89 -8.41
N GLU A 167 -16.78 4.41 -9.20
CA GLU A 167 -16.48 4.95 -10.52
C GLU A 167 -15.58 6.19 -10.44
N LYS A 168 -15.89 7.14 -9.55
CA LYS A 168 -15.03 8.32 -9.29
C LYS A 168 -13.62 7.91 -8.91
N VAL A 169 -13.46 6.95 -7.99
CA VAL A 169 -12.15 6.47 -7.55
C VAL A 169 -11.39 5.79 -8.70
N ALA A 170 -12.10 5.01 -9.50
CA ALA A 170 -11.53 4.27 -10.60
C ALA A 170 -11.24 5.13 -11.84
N ARG A 171 -11.81 6.32 -11.96
CA ARG A 171 -11.71 7.14 -13.18
C ARG A 171 -11.23 8.57 -13.00
N ALA A 172 -11.32 9.16 -11.80
CA ALA A 172 -10.96 10.56 -11.60
C ALA A 172 -9.52 10.85 -12.07
N PRO A 173 -9.29 11.96 -12.79
CA PRO A 173 -7.98 12.33 -13.28
C PRO A 173 -7.06 12.63 -12.09
N ILE A 174 -5.90 11.97 -12.07
CA ILE A 174 -4.85 12.22 -11.08
C ILE A 174 -3.89 13.30 -11.57
N PHE A 175 -3.66 13.32 -12.88
CA PHE A 175 -2.79 14.27 -13.55
C PHE A 175 -3.58 15.22 -14.42
N LEU A 176 -3.01 16.38 -14.69
CA LEU A 176 -3.54 17.29 -15.70
C LEU A 176 -3.48 16.61 -17.08
N PRO A 177 -4.39 16.98 -18.00
CA PRO A 177 -4.35 16.49 -19.38
C PRO A 177 -2.96 16.64 -19.99
N GLY A 178 -2.41 15.53 -20.54
CA GLY A 178 -1.09 15.51 -21.20
C GLY A 178 0.12 15.32 -20.29
N ALA A 179 -0.05 15.24 -18.96
CA ALA A 179 1.05 14.90 -18.07
C ALA A 179 1.36 13.39 -18.10
N ALA A 180 2.64 13.05 -18.23
CA ALA A 180 3.11 11.66 -18.25
C ALA A 180 3.01 11.01 -16.86
N ASP A 181 2.59 9.74 -16.81
CA ASP A 181 2.72 8.93 -15.60
C ASP A 181 4.20 8.58 -15.39
N LEU A 182 4.81 9.11 -14.33
CA LEU A 182 6.23 8.98 -14.05
C LEU A 182 6.61 7.71 -13.26
N ASN A 183 5.79 6.65 -13.28
CA ASN A 183 6.12 5.44 -12.54
C ASN A 183 6.10 4.22 -13.45
N GLU A 184 7.18 3.45 -13.42
CA GLU A 184 7.15 1.99 -13.16
C GLU A 184 8.60 1.46 -13.14
N ASP A 185 9.23 1.50 -11.97
CA ASP A 185 10.35 0.59 -11.67
C ASP A 185 9.89 -0.36 -10.56
N ASP A 186 10.01 -1.66 -10.80
CA ASP A 186 9.85 -2.66 -9.74
C ASP A 186 11.00 -2.50 -8.73
N VAL A 187 10.67 -1.91 -7.58
CA VAL A 187 11.68 -1.63 -6.56
C VAL A 187 11.82 -2.81 -5.60
N SER A 188 13.02 -3.41 -5.56
CA SER A 188 13.35 -4.49 -4.61
C SER A 188 13.95 -3.95 -3.30
N GLY A 189 13.60 -4.57 -2.17
CA GLY A 189 14.20 -4.28 -0.86
C GLY A 189 13.18 -4.12 0.28
N GLU A 190 13.62 -3.59 1.42
CA GLU A 190 12.74 -3.28 2.55
C GLU A 190 11.82 -2.08 2.20
N PRO A 191 10.49 -2.20 2.36
CA PRO A 191 9.53 -1.16 1.95
C PRO A 191 9.84 0.24 2.47
N TRP A 192 10.16 0.35 3.76
CA TRP A 192 10.43 1.65 4.38
C TRP A 192 11.71 2.31 3.88
N SER A 193 12.73 1.51 3.55
CA SER A 193 13.97 2.02 2.98
C SER A 193 13.77 2.57 1.56
N GLN A 194 12.85 2.00 0.78
CA GLN A 194 12.51 2.51 -0.55
C GLN A 194 11.66 3.78 -0.47
N VAL A 195 10.65 3.79 0.40
CA VAL A 195 9.81 4.96 0.69
C VAL A 195 10.63 6.19 1.09
N LYS A 196 11.69 6.01 1.89
CA LYS A 196 12.57 7.13 2.29
C LYS A 196 13.23 7.83 1.10
N LYS A 197 13.51 7.11 0.01
CA LYS A 197 14.15 7.68 -1.18
C LYS A 197 13.22 8.62 -1.94
N THR A 198 11.90 8.33 -1.93
CA THR A 198 10.89 9.13 -2.62
C THR A 198 10.44 10.35 -1.80
N ARG A 199 10.98 10.57 -0.60
CA ARG A 199 10.62 11.69 0.28
C ARG A 199 10.84 13.05 -0.39
N HIS A 200 11.90 13.17 -1.19
CA HIS A 200 12.25 14.43 -1.86
C HIS A 200 11.30 14.78 -3.01
N ASP A 201 10.60 13.80 -3.56
CA ASP A 201 9.70 13.97 -4.70
C ASP A 201 8.36 14.65 -4.31
N ARG A 202 8.09 14.79 -3.00
CA ARG A 202 6.85 15.38 -2.45
C ARG A 202 5.55 14.77 -3.02
N SER A 203 5.61 13.54 -3.51
CA SER A 203 4.47 12.82 -4.09
C SER A 203 4.03 11.68 -3.16
N GLY A 204 2.87 11.86 -2.51
CA GLY A 204 2.26 10.82 -1.68
C GLY A 204 1.91 9.56 -2.47
N ARG A 205 1.46 9.73 -3.71
CA ARG A 205 1.19 8.64 -4.67
C ARG A 205 2.42 7.79 -4.94
N LYS A 206 3.54 8.43 -5.29
CA LYS A 206 4.81 7.72 -5.54
C LYS A 206 5.27 6.97 -4.31
N MET A 207 5.12 7.60 -3.14
CA MET A 207 5.45 6.99 -1.86
C MET A 207 4.62 5.73 -1.57
N TYR A 208 3.30 5.82 -1.76
CA TYR A 208 2.38 4.69 -1.58
C TYR A 208 2.66 3.58 -2.59
N ASN A 209 2.75 3.89 -3.89
CA ASN A 209 3.02 2.88 -4.92
C ASN A 209 4.38 2.21 -4.72
N THR A 210 5.42 2.96 -4.33
CA THR A 210 6.73 2.37 -3.98
C THR A 210 6.64 1.46 -2.76
N TYR A 211 5.85 1.85 -1.74
CA TYR A 211 5.59 1.00 -0.59
C TYR A 211 4.88 -0.30 -1.01
N VAL A 212 3.79 -0.20 -1.77
CA VAL A 212 3.02 -1.33 -2.27
C VAL A 212 3.89 -2.23 -3.14
N SER A 213 4.62 -1.70 -4.12
CA SER A 213 5.50 -2.50 -4.98
C SER A 213 6.63 -3.16 -4.19
N SER A 214 7.19 -2.52 -3.17
CA SER A 214 8.23 -3.15 -2.35
C SER A 214 7.67 -4.14 -1.32
N ALA A 215 6.44 -3.91 -0.84
CA ALA A 215 5.79 -4.73 0.19
C ALA A 215 4.97 -5.89 -0.38
N LEU A 216 4.46 -5.79 -1.60
CA LEU A 216 3.64 -6.80 -2.27
C LEU A 216 4.22 -7.20 -3.63
N GLY A 217 5.37 -6.65 -4.04
CA GLY A 217 6.06 -7.10 -5.24
C GLY A 217 6.48 -8.56 -5.14
N ALA A 218 6.79 -9.15 -6.29
CA ALA A 218 7.02 -10.60 -6.46
C ALA A 218 7.89 -11.24 -5.36
N ASN A 219 8.92 -10.53 -4.89
CA ASN A 219 9.80 -11.03 -3.83
C ASN A 219 9.12 -11.17 -2.46
N HIS A 220 8.29 -10.20 -2.04
CA HIS A 220 7.62 -10.29 -0.73
C HIS A 220 6.50 -11.32 -0.76
N LEU A 221 5.69 -11.33 -1.82
CA LEU A 221 4.65 -12.33 -2.02
C LEU A 221 5.26 -13.73 -1.96
N ASP A 222 6.37 -13.96 -2.67
CA ASP A 222 7.10 -15.23 -2.60
C ASP A 222 7.62 -15.54 -1.20
N HIS A 223 8.15 -14.55 -0.48
CA HIS A 223 8.66 -14.74 0.89
C HIS A 223 7.53 -15.06 1.88
N GLU A 224 6.38 -14.40 1.76
CA GLU A 224 5.22 -14.60 2.61
C GLU A 224 4.56 -15.96 2.32
N VAL A 225 4.37 -16.31 1.04
CA VAL A 225 3.91 -17.63 0.62
C VAL A 225 4.87 -18.71 1.11
N LYS A 226 6.19 -18.55 0.95
CA LYS A 226 7.19 -19.49 1.48
C LYS A 226 7.14 -19.59 3.01
N GLY A 227 6.93 -18.48 3.70
CA GLY A 227 6.79 -18.43 5.16
C GLY A 227 5.56 -19.20 5.64
N LEU A 228 4.39 -18.93 5.05
CA LEU A 228 3.12 -19.59 5.35
C LEU A 228 3.17 -21.08 5.00
N HIS A 229 3.74 -21.46 3.85
CA HIS A 229 4.01 -22.86 3.51
C HIS A 229 4.90 -23.54 4.56
N SER A 230 5.97 -22.87 5.01
CA SER A 230 6.85 -23.40 6.05
C SER A 230 6.13 -23.57 7.39
N ILE A 231 5.25 -22.63 7.76
CA ILE A 231 4.40 -22.75 8.96
C ILE A 231 3.48 -23.97 8.83
N LEU A 232 2.74 -24.08 7.73
CA LEU A 232 1.84 -25.21 7.46
C LEU A 232 2.56 -26.57 7.45
N GLN A 233 3.77 -26.65 6.87
CA GLN A 233 4.58 -27.87 6.83
C GLN A 233 5.18 -28.27 8.19
N ASN A 234 5.36 -27.31 9.08
CA ASN A 234 5.96 -27.54 10.40
C ASN A 234 4.93 -27.62 11.53
N LEU A 235 3.68 -27.21 11.27
CA LEU A 235 2.55 -27.46 12.15
C LEU A 235 2.31 -28.97 12.25
N THR A 236 2.56 -29.52 13.43
CA THR A 236 2.31 -30.94 13.72
C THR A 236 1.58 -31.07 15.04
N SER A 237 0.49 -31.84 15.06
CA SER A 237 -0.14 -32.27 16.30
C SER A 237 0.48 -33.58 16.77
N THR A 238 1.13 -33.58 17.93
CA THR A 238 1.71 -34.79 18.58
C THR A 238 0.91 -35.20 19.83
N GLY A 239 -0.35 -34.79 19.90
CA GLY A 239 -1.23 -34.96 21.07
C GLY A 239 -1.30 -33.70 21.97
N PRO A 240 -2.25 -33.69 22.93
CA PRO A 240 -2.51 -32.54 23.78
C PRO A 240 -1.34 -32.27 24.73
N LYS A 241 -0.80 -31.06 24.69
CA LYS A 241 0.17 -30.53 25.67
C LYS A 241 -0.43 -29.31 26.36
N ARG A 242 0.13 -28.93 27.51
CA ARG A 242 -0.39 -27.84 28.38
C ARG A 242 -0.80 -26.55 27.65
N ASN A 243 -0.08 -26.17 26.58
CA ASN A 243 -0.36 -24.96 25.80
C ASN A 243 -0.57 -25.26 24.29
N TRP A 244 -0.78 -26.52 23.91
CA TRP A 244 -0.93 -26.95 22.52
C TRP A 244 -2.03 -28.00 22.41
N THR A 245 -3.22 -27.53 22.05
CA THR A 245 -4.44 -28.33 21.86
C THR A 245 -4.77 -28.50 20.38
N LEU A 246 -5.70 -29.38 20.06
CA LEU A 246 -6.22 -29.56 18.70
C LEU A 246 -6.81 -28.25 18.15
N ASP A 247 -7.56 -27.51 18.97
CA ASP A 247 -8.15 -26.23 18.57
C ASP A 247 -7.06 -25.22 18.19
N ASN A 248 -6.01 -25.08 19.00
CA ASN A 248 -4.89 -24.18 18.68
C ASN A 248 -4.18 -24.58 17.36
N PHE A 249 -4.12 -25.88 17.05
CA PHE A 249 -3.59 -26.37 15.79
C PHE A 249 -4.50 -26.01 14.61
N LEU A 250 -5.81 -26.26 14.73
CA LEU A 250 -6.79 -25.94 13.70
C LEU A 250 -6.88 -24.42 13.44
N THR A 251 -6.89 -23.60 14.49
CA THR A 251 -6.89 -22.13 14.36
C THR A 251 -5.66 -21.64 13.60
N LYS A 252 -4.47 -22.13 13.93
CA LYS A 252 -3.25 -21.74 13.18
C LYS A 252 -3.26 -22.18 11.72
N HIS A 253 -3.86 -23.34 11.42
CA HIS A 253 -4.06 -23.76 10.03
C HIS A 253 -5.08 -22.85 9.32
N ALA A 254 -6.20 -22.54 9.97
CA ALA A 254 -7.23 -21.66 9.43
C ALA A 254 -6.66 -20.27 9.12
N ASP A 255 -5.97 -19.64 10.07
CA ASP A 255 -5.33 -18.34 9.90
C ASP A 255 -4.32 -18.33 8.74
N ALA A 256 -3.51 -19.40 8.62
CA ALA A 256 -2.52 -19.52 7.55
C ALA A 256 -3.16 -19.76 6.17
N HIS A 257 -4.29 -20.47 6.10
CA HIS A 257 -5.03 -20.67 4.86
C HIS A 257 -5.82 -19.43 4.45
N GLU A 258 -6.39 -18.69 5.40
CA GLU A 258 -7.09 -17.43 5.15
C GLU A 258 -6.13 -16.36 4.62
N THR A 259 -4.94 -16.24 5.23
CA THR A 259 -3.89 -15.35 4.73
C THR A 259 -3.41 -15.75 3.33
N LEU A 260 -3.16 -17.03 3.06
CA LEU A 260 -2.83 -17.49 1.69
C LEU A 260 -3.95 -17.22 0.69
N ALA A 261 -5.22 -17.34 1.08
CA ALA A 261 -6.35 -17.02 0.22
C ALA A 261 -6.39 -15.52 -0.12
N SER A 262 -6.10 -14.64 0.84
CA SER A 262 -5.99 -13.19 0.59
C SER A 262 -4.86 -12.83 -0.38
N LEU A 263 -3.79 -13.63 -0.43
CA LEU A 263 -2.65 -13.40 -1.33
C LEU A 263 -2.95 -13.70 -2.81
N VAL A 264 -4.05 -14.40 -3.12
CA VAL A 264 -4.46 -14.71 -4.50
C VAL A 264 -4.76 -13.43 -5.28
N GLU A 265 -5.36 -12.43 -4.64
CA GLU A 265 -5.64 -11.12 -5.23
C GLU A 265 -4.36 -10.40 -5.72
N TYR A 266 -3.22 -10.74 -5.11
CA TYR A 266 -1.92 -10.13 -5.40
C TYR A 266 -1.03 -10.98 -6.33
N GLY A 267 -1.57 -12.07 -6.91
CA GLY A 267 -0.90 -12.88 -7.94
C GLY A 267 -0.42 -14.25 -7.49
N TYR A 268 -0.74 -14.70 -6.27
CA TYR A 268 -0.50 -16.08 -5.86
C TYR A 268 -1.50 -17.04 -6.53
N THR A 269 -1.02 -18.17 -7.05
CA THR A 269 -1.85 -19.14 -7.79
C THR A 269 -2.76 -19.99 -6.91
N GLY A 270 -2.71 -19.82 -5.58
CA GLY A 270 -3.48 -20.62 -4.64
C GLY A 270 -2.83 -21.98 -4.34
N LEU A 271 -3.25 -22.58 -3.23
CA LEU A 271 -2.88 -23.94 -2.87
C LEU A 271 -3.88 -24.95 -3.43
N ASP A 272 -3.40 -26.00 -4.11
CA ASP A 272 -4.25 -27.12 -4.57
C ASP A 272 -4.99 -27.78 -3.40
N ASP A 273 -6.26 -28.14 -3.59
CA ASP A 273 -7.12 -28.67 -2.54
C ASP A 273 -6.57 -29.98 -1.96
N ARG A 274 -5.93 -30.80 -2.80
CA ARG A 274 -5.24 -32.02 -2.34
C ARG A 274 -4.06 -31.68 -1.42
N CYS A 275 -3.29 -30.64 -1.74
CA CYS A 275 -2.20 -30.17 -0.90
C CYS A 275 -2.70 -29.59 0.43
N ARG A 276 -3.87 -28.92 0.45
CA ARG A 276 -4.50 -28.43 1.69
C ARG A 276 -4.83 -29.57 2.63
N VAL A 277 -5.52 -30.60 2.12
CA VAL A 277 -5.86 -31.79 2.91
C VAL A 277 -4.60 -32.49 3.38
N LEU A 278 -3.59 -32.65 2.53
CA LEU A 278 -2.32 -33.27 2.91
C LEU A 278 -1.58 -32.49 4.00
N LEU A 279 -1.58 -31.15 3.99
CA LEU A 279 -0.93 -30.37 5.05
C LEU A 279 -1.67 -30.47 6.38
N ILE A 280 -3.01 -30.46 6.37
CA ILE A 280 -3.83 -30.64 7.57
C ILE A 280 -3.70 -32.07 8.12
N THR A 281 -3.61 -33.07 7.23
CA THR A 281 -3.48 -34.50 7.60
C THR A 281 -2.03 -34.96 7.77
N SER A 282 -1.03 -34.13 7.44
CA SER A 282 0.39 -34.49 7.50
C SER A 282 0.76 -34.89 8.95
N LEU A 283 0.98 -36.17 9.31
CA LEU A 283 1.81 -37.22 8.69
C LEU A 283 3.27 -36.78 8.50
N LYS A 284 3.95 -36.55 9.63
CA LYS A 284 5.35 -36.99 9.76
C LYS A 284 5.37 -38.39 10.37
N ALA A 285 5.18 -39.42 9.54
CA ALA A 285 6.05 -40.57 9.72
C ALA A 285 7.46 -40.04 9.45
N LYS A 286 8.33 -40.02 10.47
CA LYS A 286 9.76 -39.79 10.27
C LYS A 286 10.33 -40.92 9.40
N GLN A 287 10.10 -40.89 8.10
CA GLN A 287 11.06 -41.48 7.19
C GLN A 287 12.21 -40.49 7.11
N GLY A 288 13.22 -40.75 7.94
CA GLY A 288 14.53 -40.18 7.68
C GLY A 288 14.93 -40.63 6.29
N VAL A 289 14.87 -39.71 5.32
CA VAL A 289 15.50 -39.90 4.02
C VAL A 289 17.00 -39.80 4.25
N ASN A 290 17.57 -40.89 4.76
CA ASN A 290 18.90 -41.27 4.33
C ASN A 290 18.68 -42.01 3.02
N HIS A 291 19.35 -41.57 1.95
CA HIS A 291 19.54 -42.40 0.77
C HIS A 291 20.20 -43.71 1.20
N ARG A 292 19.39 -44.73 1.50
CA ARG A 292 19.88 -46.10 1.67
C ARG A 292 19.49 -46.85 0.42
N ASN A 293 20.53 -47.38 -0.22
CA ASN A 293 20.46 -48.12 -1.46
C ASN A 293 19.41 -49.23 -1.36
N VAL A 294 18.60 -49.34 -2.41
CA VAL A 294 17.52 -50.31 -2.61
C VAL A 294 17.99 -51.77 -2.47
N SER A 295 19.30 -52.02 -2.40
CA SER A 295 19.90 -53.34 -2.17
C SER A 295 19.80 -53.87 -0.73
N GLU A 296 19.45 -53.05 0.28
CA GLU A 296 19.43 -53.49 1.68
C GLU A 296 18.13 -54.17 2.13
N LEU A 297 17.10 -54.25 1.28
CA LEU A 297 15.81 -54.84 1.65
C LEU A 297 15.79 -56.38 1.67
N ARG A 298 16.92 -57.06 1.45
CA ARG A 298 16.99 -58.53 1.34
C ARG A 298 17.73 -59.28 2.46
N SER A 299 18.28 -58.61 3.48
CA SER A 299 18.88 -59.33 4.61
C SER A 299 18.52 -58.66 5.94
N GLY A 300 17.57 -59.27 6.66
CA GLY A 300 17.09 -58.79 7.95
C GLY A 300 18.11 -58.96 9.07
N THR A 301 19.05 -58.03 9.22
CA THR A 301 19.67 -57.66 10.50
C THR A 301 20.15 -56.21 10.43
N LYS A 302 19.59 -55.32 11.26
CA LYS A 302 20.08 -53.93 11.39
C LYS A 302 21.36 -53.96 12.22
N LEU A 303 22.50 -53.68 11.61
CA LEU A 303 23.77 -53.50 12.32
C LEU A 303 23.90 -52.05 12.77
N GLU A 304 24.15 -51.82 14.05
CA GLU A 304 24.18 -50.49 14.65
C GLU A 304 25.62 -50.03 14.88
N ASP A 305 25.91 -48.75 14.65
CA ASP A 305 27.26 -48.18 14.80
C ASP A 305 27.57 -47.85 16.27
N ARG A 306 27.80 -48.91 17.05
CA ARG A 306 28.14 -48.91 18.48
C ARG A 306 29.47 -49.62 18.73
N TYR A 307 29.97 -49.50 19.97
CA TYR A 307 31.13 -50.28 20.41
C TYR A 307 30.67 -51.72 20.67
N TYR A 308 31.30 -52.68 20.00
CA TYR A 308 31.06 -54.12 20.19
C TYR A 308 32.20 -54.68 21.03
N SER A 309 31.89 -55.52 22.02
CA SER A 309 32.93 -56.26 22.74
C SER A 309 33.61 -57.28 21.82
N THR A 310 34.76 -57.82 22.22
CA THR A 310 35.50 -58.81 21.41
C THR A 310 34.66 -60.04 21.08
N GLU A 311 33.94 -60.57 22.07
CA GLU A 311 33.07 -61.75 21.90
C GLU A 311 31.83 -61.46 21.03
N GLU A 312 31.30 -60.24 21.07
CA GLU A 312 30.20 -59.81 20.21
C GLU A 312 30.65 -59.56 18.79
N PHE A 313 31.87 -59.03 18.62
CA PHE A 313 32.47 -58.81 17.31
C PHE A 313 32.80 -60.13 16.62
N GLU A 314 33.27 -61.15 17.34
CA GLU A 314 33.54 -62.47 16.76
C GLU A 314 32.28 -63.14 16.21
N LYS A 315 31.13 -62.94 16.85
CA LYS A 315 29.81 -63.47 16.42
C LYS A 315 29.22 -62.74 15.21
N LEU A 316 29.79 -61.62 14.79
CA LEU A 316 29.38 -60.93 13.55
C LEU A 316 29.93 -61.66 12.32
N SER A 317 29.07 -61.80 11.31
CA SER A 317 29.51 -62.29 9.99
C SER A 317 30.51 -61.31 9.35
N GLU A 318 31.29 -61.80 8.38
CA GLU A 318 32.31 -61.01 7.72
C GLU A 318 31.73 -59.78 7.00
N ASP A 319 30.59 -59.96 6.31
CA ASP A 319 29.82 -58.87 5.68
C ASP A 319 29.34 -57.80 6.69
N GLN A 320 29.01 -58.25 7.90
CA GLN A 320 28.56 -57.38 8.99
C GLN A 320 29.71 -56.57 9.60
N LYS A 321 30.91 -57.16 9.69
CA LYS A 321 32.15 -56.49 10.12
C LYS A 321 32.55 -55.43 9.11
N ASP A 322 32.53 -55.73 7.81
CA ASP A 322 32.85 -54.78 6.74
C ASP A 322 31.90 -53.58 6.72
N LYS A 323 30.61 -53.84 6.94
CA LYS A 323 29.60 -52.78 7.06
C LYS A 323 29.85 -51.87 8.26
N LEU A 324 30.31 -52.42 9.38
CA LEU A 324 30.69 -51.65 10.57
C LEU A 324 31.92 -50.76 10.31
N PHE A 325 32.92 -51.25 9.59
CA PHE A 325 34.10 -50.47 9.23
C PHE A 325 33.73 -49.27 8.35
N ARG A 326 32.88 -49.47 7.34
CA ARG A 326 32.40 -48.39 6.46
C ARG A 326 31.64 -47.30 7.25
N LEU A 327 30.77 -47.69 8.18
CA LEU A 327 30.03 -46.74 9.03
C LEU A 327 30.97 -45.87 9.89
N ARG A 328 32.06 -46.46 10.41
CA ARG A 328 33.07 -45.75 11.21
C ARG A 328 33.90 -44.78 10.36
N GLU A 329 34.23 -45.17 9.14
CA GLU A 329 34.94 -44.30 8.17
C GLU A 329 34.09 -43.08 7.80
N GLU A 330 32.82 -43.29 7.45
CA GLU A 330 31.85 -42.20 7.14
C GLU A 330 31.67 -41.22 8.32
N ARG A 331 31.63 -41.73 9.55
CA ARG A 331 31.58 -40.90 10.78
C ARG A 331 32.82 -40.03 10.91
N SER A 332 34.00 -40.58 10.63
CA SER A 332 35.26 -39.86 10.72
C SER A 332 35.30 -38.66 9.75
N ASP A 333 34.79 -38.85 8.54
CA ASP A 333 34.76 -37.81 7.51
C ASP A 333 33.67 -36.77 7.75
N ALA A 334 32.50 -37.17 8.26
CA ALA A 334 31.47 -36.24 8.71
C ALA A 334 31.97 -35.32 9.84
N SER A 335 32.75 -35.87 10.78
CA SER A 335 33.39 -35.10 11.86
C SER A 335 34.38 -34.06 11.31
N LYS A 336 35.26 -34.45 10.36
CA LYS A 336 36.20 -33.54 9.69
C LYS A 336 35.48 -32.43 8.92
N LYS A 337 34.40 -32.73 8.19
CA LYS A 337 33.59 -31.72 7.47
C LYS A 337 32.95 -30.71 8.42
N LYS A 338 32.43 -31.16 9.57
CA LYS A 338 31.83 -30.28 10.59
C LYS A 338 32.86 -29.32 11.19
N ALA A 339 34.07 -29.80 11.49
CA ALA A 339 35.17 -28.96 11.97
C ALA A 339 35.56 -27.86 10.97
N ASN A 340 35.65 -28.19 9.67
CA ASN A 340 35.99 -27.23 8.63
C ASN A 340 34.90 -26.15 8.42
N SER A 341 33.63 -26.53 8.52
CA SER A 341 32.51 -25.58 8.42
C SER A 341 32.52 -24.54 9.55
N LYS A 342 32.85 -24.96 10.79
CA LYS A 342 32.93 -24.10 11.96
C LYS A 342 34.08 -23.10 11.85
N LYS A 343 35.23 -23.53 11.31
CA LYS A 343 36.38 -22.67 11.03
C LYS A 343 36.05 -21.59 9.98
N LYS A 344 35.33 -21.95 8.91
CA LYS A 344 34.91 -21.01 7.86
C LYS A 344 33.89 -19.97 8.37
N ALA A 345 32.97 -20.37 9.25
CA ALA A 345 32.02 -19.46 9.88
C ALA A 345 32.70 -18.45 10.82
N ALA A 346 33.67 -18.89 11.61
CA ALA A 346 34.46 -18.02 12.48
C ALA A 346 35.27 -16.97 11.68
N GLN A 347 35.87 -17.37 10.57
CA GLN A 347 36.61 -16.45 9.69
C GLN A 347 35.69 -15.38 9.09
N LYS A 348 34.51 -15.77 8.59
CA LYS A 348 33.52 -14.82 8.03
C LYS A 348 33.02 -13.80 9.05
N GLN A 349 32.88 -14.22 10.31
CA GLN A 349 32.51 -13.33 11.42
C GLN A 349 33.64 -12.32 11.71
N ALA A 350 34.90 -12.76 11.72
CA ALA A 350 36.05 -11.90 11.94
C ALA A 350 36.22 -10.85 10.83
N ASP A 351 36.04 -11.25 9.56
CA ASP A 351 36.10 -10.34 8.42
C ASP A 351 34.99 -9.27 8.47
N LYS A 352 33.77 -9.67 8.90
CA LYS A 352 32.65 -8.74 9.10
C LYS A 352 32.95 -7.68 10.15
N VAL A 353 33.52 -8.08 11.30
CA VAL A 353 33.89 -7.15 12.38
C VAL A 353 35.01 -6.20 11.93
N LYS A 354 35.97 -6.68 11.14
CA LYS A 354 37.05 -5.86 10.59
C LYS A 354 36.51 -4.76 9.66
N ASN A 355 35.58 -5.10 8.76
CA ASN A 355 34.95 -4.13 7.86
C ASN A 355 34.15 -3.07 8.64
N GLN A 356 33.34 -3.48 9.61
CA GLN A 356 32.58 -2.55 10.46
C GLN A 356 33.51 -1.57 11.21
N ARG A 357 34.68 -2.03 11.65
CA ARG A 357 35.66 -1.18 12.33
C ARG A 357 36.29 -0.13 11.40
N GLU A 358 36.56 -0.48 10.14
CA GLU A 358 37.07 0.47 9.14
C GLU A 358 36.00 1.48 8.71
N GLU A 359 34.75 1.07 8.56
CA GLU A 359 33.61 1.96 8.32
C GLU A 359 33.45 2.98 9.45
N LEU A 360 33.53 2.54 10.72
CA LEU A 360 33.49 3.43 11.88
C LEU A 360 34.66 4.42 11.91
N LYS A 361 35.88 3.99 11.56
CA LYS A 361 37.04 4.90 11.45
C LYS A 361 36.84 5.96 10.38
N SER A 362 36.33 5.56 9.20
CA SER A 362 36.05 6.50 8.11
C SER A 362 34.96 7.52 8.50
N SER A 363 33.92 7.06 9.19
CA SER A 363 32.81 7.89 9.67
C SER A 363 33.30 8.90 10.72
N LYS A 364 34.15 8.47 11.67
CA LYS A 364 34.80 9.38 12.64
C LYS A 364 35.63 10.46 11.96
N ARG A 365 36.37 10.13 10.90
CA ARG A 365 37.13 11.14 10.11
C ARG A 365 36.22 12.15 9.42
N LYS A 366 35.08 11.71 8.88
CA LYS A 366 34.07 12.59 8.24
C LYS A 366 33.44 13.54 9.26
N ILE A 367 33.04 13.03 10.44
CA ILE A 367 32.49 13.84 11.53
C ILE A 367 33.51 14.89 12.00
N LYS A 368 34.78 14.50 12.17
CA LYS A 368 35.83 15.46 12.55
C LYS A 368 35.98 16.60 11.53
N LYS A 369 35.92 16.30 10.23
CA LYS A 369 35.96 17.31 9.16
C LYS A 369 34.72 18.21 9.17
N ALA A 370 33.54 17.63 9.40
CA ALA A 370 32.29 18.39 9.49
C ALA A 370 32.32 19.37 10.67
N ASN A 371 32.76 18.91 11.85
CA ASN A 371 32.88 19.77 13.03
C ASN A 371 33.90 20.90 12.83
N ALA A 372 35.03 20.64 12.16
CA ALA A 372 35.99 21.70 11.83
C ALA A 372 35.41 22.74 10.85
N ARG A 373 34.52 22.32 9.94
CA ARG A 373 33.83 23.21 9.01
C ARG A 373 32.75 24.04 9.71
N ILE A 374 32.03 23.45 10.67
CA ILE A 374 31.08 24.15 11.53
C ILE A 374 31.80 25.25 12.34
N ALA A 375 32.90 24.91 13.00
CA ALA A 375 33.68 25.89 13.77
C ALA A 375 34.19 27.06 12.91
N LYS A 376 34.59 26.81 11.65
CA LYS A 376 35.01 27.86 10.71
C LYS A 376 33.85 28.76 10.27
N LEU A 377 32.65 28.21 10.13
CA LEU A 377 31.46 29.00 9.80
C LEU A 377 30.98 29.82 10.99
N GLU A 378 31.09 29.28 12.21
CA GLU A 378 30.78 30.00 13.45
C GLU A 378 31.72 31.19 13.66
N SER A 379 33.03 31.04 13.39
CA SER A 379 33.97 32.17 13.47
C SER A 379 33.66 33.24 12.41
N GLN A 380 33.40 32.84 11.16
CA GLN A 380 33.03 33.78 10.09
C GLN A 380 31.72 34.51 10.35
N LYS A 381 30.78 33.88 11.07
CA LYS A 381 29.54 34.53 11.50
C LYS A 381 29.79 35.55 12.61
N ALA A 382 30.66 35.24 13.57
CA ALA A 382 31.05 36.19 14.62
C ALA A 382 31.75 37.43 14.03
N ASP A 383 32.63 37.25 13.05
CA ASP A 383 33.30 38.37 12.36
C ASP A 383 32.32 39.25 11.56
N ALA A 384 31.25 38.67 11.00
CA ALA A 384 30.22 39.40 10.25
C ALA A 384 29.22 40.16 11.15
N ASP A 385 28.95 39.63 12.35
CA ASP A 385 28.08 40.29 13.33
C ASP A 385 28.78 41.51 13.99
N ASP A 386 30.11 41.53 14.08
CA ASP A 386 30.92 42.67 14.58
C ASP A 386 31.02 43.84 13.56
N GLU A 387 31.05 43.56 12.25
CA GLU A 387 31.03 44.63 11.22
C GLU A 387 29.67 45.32 11.07
N LEU A 388 28.56 44.64 11.43
CA LEU A 388 27.20 45.21 11.37
C LEU A 388 26.83 46.08 12.58
N SER A 389 27.63 46.08 13.65
CA SER A 389 27.37 46.91 14.85
C SER A 389 27.99 48.31 14.80
N LEU A 390 28.74 48.66 13.75
CA LEU A 390 29.43 49.95 13.62
C LEU A 390 28.70 50.98 12.75
N ASP A 391 27.65 50.60 12.00
CA ASP A 391 27.00 51.46 11.00
C ASP A 391 25.59 51.98 11.38
N SER A 392 25.07 51.69 12.58
CA SER A 392 23.71 52.11 12.99
C SER A 392 23.65 53.35 13.90
N SER A 393 24.74 54.12 14.04
CA SER A 393 24.81 55.27 14.97
C SER A 393 24.72 56.65 14.29
N GLY A 394 24.52 56.72 12.96
CA GLY A 394 24.83 57.93 12.17
C GLY A 394 23.68 58.81 11.65
N GLU A 395 22.42 58.37 11.56
CA GLU A 395 21.45 59.06 10.69
C GLU A 395 20.00 59.15 11.21
N LEU A 396 19.79 59.68 12.43
CA LEU A 396 18.44 60.10 12.91
C LEU A 396 18.45 61.45 13.65
N GLY A 397 19.24 62.42 13.16
CA GLY A 397 19.47 63.71 13.82
C GLY A 397 19.24 64.98 13.00
N ALA A 398 18.49 64.94 11.89
CA ALA A 398 18.26 66.15 11.07
C ALA A 398 16.86 66.21 10.43
N ALA A 399 15.81 66.25 11.26
CA ALA A 399 14.48 66.72 10.84
C ALA A 399 13.68 67.27 12.05
N ARG A 400 14.22 68.34 12.66
CA ARG A 400 13.45 69.33 13.43
C ARG A 400 14.01 70.71 13.11
N ARG A 401 13.46 71.34 12.08
CA ARG A 401 13.15 72.77 11.96
C ARG A 401 12.18 72.96 10.81
#